data_AF-A0A229T5N6-F1
#
_entry.id   AF-A0A229T5N6-F1
#
_cell.length_a   1.000
_cell.length_b   1.000
_cell.length_c   1.000
_cell.angle_alpha   90.00
_cell.angle_beta   90.00
_cell.angle_gamma   90.00
#
_symmetry.space_group_name_H-M   'P 1'
#
loop_
_entity.id
_entity.type
_entity.pdbx_description
1 polymer ?
#
loop_
_entity_poly.entity_id
_entity_poly.type
_entity_poly.pdbx_seq_one_letter_code
_entity_poly.pdbx_strand_id
1 'polypeptide(L)'
;MAPALRTPPGIRRVFALHEARMAFYAGGVLPGGCFFLAAQTEFDDRPGAVQAKTAQALHDWLAFIRSLVDEAIALGELTEDADPDQLAYEIDALGESAVIHSRLVGHEVTYARARRAVLERLRALATDPATLPED
;
A
#
# COMPACT_ATOMS: atom_id res chain seq x y z
N MET A 1 -0.95 9.64 -1.69
CA MET A 1 -1.48 9.57 -3.07
C MET A 1 -0.71 10.44 -4.05
N ALA A 2 -0.71 11.78 -3.92
CA ALA A 2 -0.14 12.71 -4.92
C ALA A 2 1.28 12.40 -5.43
N PRO A 3 2.25 11.95 -4.59
CA PRO A 3 3.58 11.61 -5.09
C PRO A 3 3.59 10.48 -6.13
N ALA A 4 2.76 9.46 -5.93
CA ALA A 4 2.68 8.30 -6.81
C ALA A 4 2.04 8.64 -8.16
N LEU A 5 1.07 9.56 -8.17
CA LEU A 5 0.37 9.98 -9.38
C LEU A 5 1.26 10.76 -10.37
N ARG A 6 2.48 11.15 -9.96
CA ARG A 6 3.50 11.69 -10.87
C ARG A 6 4.21 10.62 -11.69
N THR A 7 4.20 9.37 -11.23
CA THR A 7 4.66 8.23 -12.02
C THR A 7 3.63 7.96 -13.12
N PRO A 8 4.04 7.68 -14.36
CA PRO A 8 3.10 7.29 -15.43
C PRO A 8 2.22 6.09 -15.02
N PRO A 9 1.04 5.92 -15.66
CA PRO A 9 0.20 4.74 -15.50
C PRO A 9 0.98 3.43 -15.56
N GLY A 10 0.58 2.43 -14.77
CA GLY A 10 1.20 1.10 -14.80
C GLY A 10 1.71 0.57 -13.46
N ILE A 11 2.34 -0.61 -13.49
CA ILE A 11 2.82 -1.36 -12.31
C ILE A 11 3.81 -0.54 -11.47
N ARG A 12 4.61 0.32 -12.12
CA ARG A 12 5.54 1.23 -11.43
C ARG A 12 4.81 2.26 -10.56
N ARG A 13 3.61 2.68 -10.93
CA ARG A 13 2.78 3.59 -10.12
C ARG A 13 2.27 2.91 -8.87
N VAL A 14 1.89 1.63 -8.96
CA VAL A 14 1.50 0.81 -7.80
C VAL A 14 2.65 0.75 -6.80
N PHE A 15 3.86 0.41 -7.27
CA PHE A 15 5.04 0.41 -6.41
C PHE A 15 5.37 1.80 -5.84
N ALA A 16 5.29 2.85 -6.66
CA ALA A 16 5.51 4.23 -6.23
C ALA A 16 4.51 4.70 -5.15
N LEU A 17 3.29 4.16 -5.14
CA LEU A 17 2.31 4.43 -4.08
C LEU A 17 2.78 3.90 -2.73
N HIS A 18 3.23 2.65 -2.70
CA HIS A 18 3.76 2.02 -1.48
C HIS A 18 5.01 2.74 -0.98
N GLU A 19 5.90 3.08 -1.89
CA GLU A 19 7.11 3.87 -1.59
C GLU A 19 6.80 5.23 -0.98
N ALA A 20 5.84 5.95 -1.57
CA ALA A 20 5.40 7.23 -1.03
C ALA A 20 4.77 7.08 0.37
N ARG A 21 4.08 5.96 0.64
CA ARG A 21 3.53 5.63 1.96
C ARG A 21 4.64 5.39 2.99
N MET A 22 5.68 4.63 2.63
CA MET A 22 6.83 4.38 3.51
C MET A 22 7.59 5.68 3.82
N ALA A 23 7.84 6.52 2.80
CA ALA A 23 8.46 7.82 2.98
C ALA A 23 7.63 8.75 3.90
N PHE A 24 6.30 8.72 3.78
CA PHE A 24 5.40 9.46 4.67
C PHE A 24 5.52 8.99 6.13
N TYR A 25 5.57 7.67 6.36
CA TYR A 25 5.76 7.13 7.70
C TYR A 25 7.14 7.46 8.28
N ALA A 26 8.20 7.35 7.47
CA ALA A 26 9.56 7.71 7.87
C ALA A 26 9.70 9.20 8.19
N GLY A 27 8.95 10.07 7.51
CA GLY A 27 8.96 11.52 7.74
C GLY A 27 8.35 11.96 9.08
N GLY A 28 7.69 11.07 9.83
CA GLY A 28 7.20 11.36 11.18
C GLY A 28 6.20 12.52 11.26
N VAL A 29 5.55 12.88 10.15
CA VAL A 29 4.64 14.04 10.05
C VAL A 29 3.50 13.95 11.07
N LEU A 30 3.11 12.72 11.43
CA LEU A 30 2.18 12.43 12.50
C LEU A 30 2.94 11.76 13.66
N PRO A 31 3.03 12.38 14.85
CA PRO A 31 3.81 11.84 15.97
C PRO A 31 3.27 10.48 16.47
N GLY A 32 1.97 10.22 16.27
CA GLY A 32 1.32 8.93 16.56
C GLY A 32 1.49 7.85 15.49
N GLY A 33 2.15 8.14 14.36
CA GLY A 33 2.21 7.24 13.21
C GLY A 33 0.97 7.40 12.34
N CYS A 34 0.51 6.34 11.68
CA CYS A 34 -0.67 6.42 10.82
C CYS A 34 -1.96 6.60 11.66
N PHE A 35 -2.58 7.77 11.57
CA PHE A 35 -3.87 8.05 12.22
C PHE A 35 -4.95 7.03 11.84
N PHE A 36 -5.03 6.64 10.56
CA PHE A 36 -6.04 5.70 10.08
C PHE A 36 -5.90 4.33 10.72
N LEU A 37 -4.66 3.80 10.85
CA LEU A 37 -4.43 2.51 11.51
C LEU A 37 -4.86 2.54 12.99
N ALA A 38 -4.52 3.63 13.70
CA ALA A 38 -4.96 3.80 15.08
C ALA A 38 -6.49 3.83 15.18
N ALA A 39 -7.17 4.58 14.30
CA ALA A 39 -8.63 4.67 14.29
C ALA A 39 -9.31 3.35 13.89
N GLN A 40 -8.75 2.60 12.95
CA GLN A 40 -9.22 1.24 12.62
C GLN A 40 -9.11 0.33 13.83
N THR A 41 -7.95 0.31 14.49
CA THR A 41 -7.69 -0.55 15.65
C THR A 41 -8.57 -0.21 16.86
N GLU A 42 -8.91 1.06 17.06
CA GLU A 42 -9.72 1.50 18.21
C GLU A 42 -11.24 1.34 17.97
N PHE A 43 -11.70 1.39 16.71
CA PHE A 43 -13.13 1.52 16.40
C PHE A 43 -13.71 0.41 15.52
N ASP A 44 -12.95 -0.60 15.09
CA ASP A 44 -13.44 -1.69 14.24
C ASP A 44 -14.64 -2.46 14.86
N ASP A 45 -14.60 -2.69 16.17
CA ASP A 45 -15.62 -3.39 16.95
C ASP A 45 -16.61 -2.47 17.70
N ARG A 46 -16.61 -1.16 17.37
CA ARG A 46 -17.43 -0.14 18.04
C ARG A 46 -18.46 0.49 17.09
N PRO A 47 -19.65 -0.11 16.94
CA PRO A 47 -20.69 0.41 16.05
C PRO A 47 -21.01 1.88 16.32
N GLY A 48 -20.99 2.70 15.28
CA GLY A 48 -21.29 4.12 15.39
C GLY A 48 -20.73 4.96 14.25
N ALA A 49 -20.87 6.28 14.36
CA ALA A 49 -20.46 7.21 13.31
C ALA A 49 -18.96 7.15 13.00
N VAL A 50 -18.11 6.92 14.01
CA VAL A 50 -16.65 6.82 13.82
C VAL A 50 -16.29 5.56 13.05
N GLN A 51 -16.77 4.38 13.49
CA GLN A 51 -16.56 3.12 12.77
C GLN A 51 -17.01 3.21 11.31
N ALA A 52 -18.21 3.77 11.04
CA ALA A 52 -18.70 3.92 9.68
C ALA A 52 -17.78 4.80 8.81
N LYS A 53 -17.23 5.88 9.36
CA LYS A 53 -16.29 6.76 8.64
C LYS A 53 -14.93 6.09 8.43
N THR A 54 -14.44 5.35 9.41
CA THR A 54 -13.20 4.57 9.31
C THR A 54 -13.33 3.48 8.25
N ALA A 55 -14.44 2.73 8.25
CA ALA A 55 -14.75 1.71 7.25
C ALA A 55 -14.84 2.31 5.85
N GLN A 56 -15.50 3.46 5.68
CA GLN A 56 -15.54 4.17 4.40
C GLN A 56 -14.15 4.58 3.94
N ALA A 57 -13.32 5.14 4.83
CA ALA A 57 -11.96 5.55 4.48
C ALA A 57 -11.09 4.38 4.04
N LEU A 58 -11.20 3.22 4.72
CA LEU A 58 -10.51 1.99 4.31
C LEU A 58 -11.02 1.48 2.96
N HIS A 59 -12.33 1.47 2.75
CA HIS A 59 -12.92 1.08 1.47
C HIS A 59 -12.43 1.97 0.32
N ASP A 60 -12.42 3.30 0.51
CA ASP A 60 -11.93 4.26 -0.49
C ASP A 60 -10.43 4.06 -0.78
N TRP A 61 -9.65 3.75 0.25
CA TRP A 61 -8.23 3.47 0.12
C TRP A 61 -7.95 2.19 -0.67
N LEU A 62 -8.63 1.10 -0.35
CA LEU A 62 -8.54 -0.17 -1.09
C LEU A 62 -9.01 -0.01 -2.53
N ALA A 63 -10.14 0.68 -2.75
CA ALA A 63 -10.66 0.98 -4.08
C ALA A 63 -9.66 1.81 -4.91
N PHE A 64 -8.93 2.73 -4.29
CA PHE A 64 -7.89 3.48 -4.96
C PHE A 64 -6.70 2.58 -5.36
N ILE A 65 -6.17 1.74 -4.47
CA ILE A 65 -5.08 0.81 -4.81
C ILE A 65 -5.53 -0.12 -5.94
N ARG A 66 -6.73 -0.71 -5.80
CA ARG A 66 -7.37 -1.55 -6.83
C ARG A 66 -7.41 -0.87 -8.19
N SER A 67 -7.80 0.41 -8.24
CA SER A 67 -7.84 1.16 -9.52
C SER A 67 -6.47 1.29 -10.20
N LEU A 68 -5.38 1.36 -9.43
CA LEU A 68 -4.02 1.38 -9.98
C LEU A 68 -3.59 -0.01 -10.49
N VAL A 69 -4.06 -1.07 -9.82
CA VAL A 69 -3.83 -2.46 -10.26
C VAL A 69 -4.58 -2.72 -11.57
N ASP A 70 -5.85 -2.34 -11.66
CA ASP A 70 -6.64 -2.43 -12.90
C ASP A 70 -5.97 -1.69 -14.06
N GLU A 71 -5.43 -0.48 -13.80
CA GLU A 71 -4.70 0.29 -14.81
C GLU A 71 -3.45 -0.46 -15.32
N ALA A 72 -2.70 -1.12 -14.42
CA ALA A 72 -1.54 -1.91 -14.79
C ALA A 72 -1.90 -3.19 -15.56
N ILE A 73 -3.02 -3.85 -15.23
CA ILE A 73 -3.56 -4.99 -15.99
C ILE A 73 -3.99 -4.54 -17.39
N ALA A 74 -4.71 -3.42 -17.49
CA ALA A 74 -5.18 -2.88 -18.77
C ALA A 74 -4.03 -2.50 -19.72
N LEU A 75 -2.86 -2.15 -19.16
CA LEU A 75 -1.63 -1.89 -19.90
C LEU A 75 -0.83 -3.16 -20.25
N GLY A 76 -1.25 -4.33 -19.77
CA GLY A 76 -0.55 -5.60 -19.96
C GLY A 76 0.75 -5.70 -19.17
N GLU A 77 0.92 -4.90 -18.11
CA GLU A 77 2.11 -4.90 -17.25
C GLU A 77 1.98 -5.87 -16.06
N LEU A 78 0.74 -6.23 -15.72
CA LEU A 78 0.40 -7.33 -14.83
C LEU A 78 -0.23 -8.48 -15.63
N THR A 79 -0.02 -9.69 -15.14
CA THR A 79 -0.62 -10.92 -15.67
C THR A 79 -2.15 -10.87 -15.61
N GLU A 80 -2.82 -11.52 -16.58
CA GLU A 80 -4.29 -11.50 -16.69
C GLU A 80 -5.01 -12.26 -15.56
N ASP A 81 -4.29 -13.15 -14.85
CA ASP A 81 -4.78 -13.89 -13.68
C ASP A 81 -4.57 -13.14 -12.35
N ALA A 82 -3.97 -11.94 -12.37
CA ALA A 82 -3.84 -11.11 -11.20
C ALA A 82 -5.24 -10.65 -10.71
N ASP A 83 -5.58 -11.01 -9.47
CA ASP A 83 -6.79 -10.54 -8.79
C ASP A 83 -6.56 -9.12 -8.21
N PRO A 84 -7.26 -8.07 -8.72
CA PRO A 84 -7.06 -6.71 -8.26
C PRO A 84 -7.43 -6.46 -6.80
N ASP A 85 -8.48 -7.13 -6.32
CA ASP A 85 -8.96 -6.96 -4.94
C ASP A 85 -7.98 -7.63 -3.96
N GLN A 86 -7.48 -8.81 -4.31
CA GLN A 86 -6.46 -9.51 -3.53
C GLN A 86 -5.15 -8.72 -3.48
N LEU A 87 -4.68 -8.20 -4.61
CA LEU A 87 -3.42 -7.44 -4.65
C LEU A 87 -3.54 -6.11 -3.89
N ALA A 88 -4.70 -5.44 -3.96
CA ALA A 88 -4.96 -4.24 -3.17
C ALA A 88 -4.92 -4.52 -1.66
N TYR A 89 -5.55 -5.62 -1.21
CA TYR A 89 -5.50 -6.06 0.18
C TYR A 89 -4.08 -6.35 0.65
N GLU A 90 -3.30 -7.09 -0.12
CA GLU A 90 -1.91 -7.44 0.22
C GLU A 90 -1.01 -6.21 0.34
N ILE A 91 -1.09 -5.28 -0.62
CA ILE A 91 -0.32 -4.03 -0.59
C ILE A 91 -0.69 -3.20 0.64
N ASP A 92 -1.98 -3.12 0.96
CA ASP A 92 -2.41 -2.38 2.14
C ASP A 92 -1.92 -3.01 3.43
N ALA A 93 -2.13 -4.32 3.61
CA ALA A 93 -1.70 -5.07 4.80
C ALA A 93 -0.18 -4.98 5.03
N LEU A 94 0.62 -5.11 3.96
CA LEU A 94 2.08 -4.97 4.03
C LEU A 94 2.49 -3.53 4.40
N GLY A 95 1.76 -2.52 3.93
CA GLY A 95 1.97 -1.13 4.30
C GLY A 95 1.56 -0.82 5.73
N GLU A 96 0.44 -1.34 6.22
CA GLU A 96 -0.05 -1.13 7.58
C GLU A 96 0.86 -1.76 8.63
N SER A 97 1.37 -2.97 8.37
CA SER A 97 2.32 -3.65 9.25
C SER A 97 3.56 -2.78 9.56
N ALA A 98 4.01 -1.98 8.58
CA ALA A 98 5.16 -1.10 8.75
C ALA A 98 4.95 -0.02 9.84
N VAL A 99 3.72 0.38 10.13
CA VAL A 99 3.41 1.38 11.16
C VAL A 99 3.79 0.88 12.55
N ILE A 100 3.40 -0.35 12.88
CA ILE A 100 3.66 -0.96 14.18
C ILE A 100 5.11 -1.45 14.23
N HIS A 101 5.56 -2.17 13.20
CA HIS A 101 6.90 -2.77 13.18
C HIS A 101 8.01 -1.71 13.21
N SER A 102 7.83 -0.55 12.58
CA SER A 102 8.87 0.49 12.60
C SER A 102 9.16 1.01 14.01
N ARG A 103 8.15 0.97 14.90
CA ARG A 103 8.28 1.36 16.31
C ARG A 103 8.84 0.26 17.20
N LEU A 104 8.42 -0.99 16.98
CA LEU A 104 8.74 -2.11 17.88
C LEU A 104 10.01 -2.88 17.46
N VAL A 105 10.29 -2.93 16.16
CA VAL A 105 11.41 -3.68 15.56
C VAL A 105 12.48 -2.73 15.02
N GLY A 106 12.10 -1.51 14.65
CA GLY A 106 13.01 -0.46 14.19
C GLY A 106 12.71 0.00 12.76
N HIS A 107 12.90 1.29 12.51
CA HIS A 107 12.53 1.96 11.26
C HIS A 107 13.22 1.37 10.02
N GLU A 108 14.56 1.36 10.01
CA GLU A 108 15.37 0.92 8.85
C GLU A 108 15.02 -0.50 8.39
N VAL A 109 15.03 -1.46 9.33
CA VAL A 109 14.74 -2.87 9.02
C VAL A 109 13.30 -3.05 8.54
N THR A 110 12.36 -2.33 9.14
CA THR A 110 10.94 -2.45 8.78
C THR A 110 10.67 -1.94 7.38
N TYR A 111 11.14 -0.74 7.04
CA TYR A 111 10.87 -0.15 5.73
C TYR A 111 11.57 -0.90 4.60
N ALA A 112 12.78 -1.41 4.83
CA ALA A 112 13.45 -2.31 3.88
C ALA A 112 12.61 -3.57 3.61
N ARG A 113 12.07 -4.21 4.66
CA ARG A 113 11.20 -5.39 4.52
C ARG A 113 9.87 -5.07 3.84
N ALA A 114 9.23 -3.97 4.20
CA ALA A 114 7.95 -3.55 3.62
C ALA A 114 8.10 -3.25 2.12
N ARG A 115 9.19 -2.57 1.72
CA ARG A 115 9.52 -2.32 0.31
C ARG A 115 9.69 -3.64 -0.44
N ARG A 116 10.57 -4.51 0.07
CA ARG A 116 10.89 -5.78 -0.56
C ARG A 116 9.66 -6.67 -0.72
N ALA A 117 8.82 -6.78 0.30
CA ALA A 117 7.61 -7.62 0.25
C ALA A 117 6.65 -7.19 -0.88
N VAL A 118 6.39 -5.89 -1.03
CA VAL A 118 5.55 -5.39 -2.13
C VAL A 118 6.25 -5.52 -3.48
N LEU A 119 7.57 -5.27 -3.54
CA LEU A 119 8.35 -5.41 -4.77
C LEU A 119 8.34 -6.86 -5.28
N GLU A 120 8.67 -7.83 -4.43
CA GLU A 120 8.64 -9.26 -4.77
C GLU A 120 7.24 -9.69 -5.22
N ARG A 121 6.18 -9.23 -4.54
CA ARG A 121 4.80 -9.55 -4.92
C ARG A 121 4.42 -9.00 -6.29
N LEU A 122 4.76 -7.75 -6.57
CA LEU A 122 4.52 -7.14 -7.89
C LEU A 122 5.35 -7.81 -8.98
N ARG A 123 6.63 -8.09 -8.74
CA ARG A 123 7.51 -8.79 -9.70
C ARG A 123 6.99 -10.20 -10.03
N ALA A 124 6.40 -10.90 -9.07
CA ALA A 124 5.83 -12.23 -9.29
C ALA A 124 4.60 -12.22 -10.21
N LEU A 125 3.90 -11.08 -10.31
CA LEU A 125 2.70 -10.90 -11.15
C LEU A 125 2.98 -10.06 -12.41
N ALA A 126 4.19 -9.53 -12.57
CA ALA A 126 4.57 -8.69 -13.69
C ALA A 126 4.77 -9.52 -14.98
N THR A 127 4.30 -9.02 -16.11
CA THR A 127 4.58 -9.62 -17.43
C THR A 127 6.03 -9.40 -17.86
N ASP A 128 6.62 -8.26 -17.46
CA ASP A 128 8.06 -7.98 -17.53
C ASP A 128 8.58 -7.48 -16.18
N PRO A 129 9.19 -8.36 -15.34
CA PRO A 129 9.75 -7.97 -14.05
C PRO A 129 10.89 -6.94 -14.12
N ALA A 130 11.52 -6.74 -15.28
CA ALA A 130 12.60 -5.76 -15.44
C ALA A 130 12.08 -4.30 -15.42
N THR A 131 10.77 -4.10 -15.54
CA THR A 131 10.12 -2.77 -15.42
C THR A 131 10.15 -2.23 -13.99
N LEU A 132 10.30 -3.11 -13.01
CA LEU A 132 10.42 -2.79 -11.58
C LEU A 132 11.90 -2.79 -11.15
N PRO A 133 12.27 -2.01 -10.13
CA PRO A 133 13.66 -1.98 -9.64
C PRO A 133 14.12 -3.35 -9.14
N GLU A 134 15.44 -3.52 -9.10
CA GLU A 134 16.10 -4.59 -8.34
C GLU A 134 16.12 -4.22 -6.84
N ASP A 135 16.17 -5.24 -5.98
CA ASP A 135 16.22 -5.11 -4.51
C ASP A 135 17.46 -4.35 -4.01
#